data_AF-A0A1G7KC38-F1
#
_entry.id   AF-A0A1G7KC38-F1
#
_cell.length_a   1.000
_cell.length_b   1.000
_cell.length_c   1.000
_cell.angle_alpha   90.00
_cell.angle_beta   90.00
_cell.angle_gamma   90.00
#
_symmetry.space_group_name_H-M   'P 1'
#
loop_
_entity.id
_entity.type
_entity.pdbx_description
1 polymer ?
#
loop_
_entity_poly.entity_id
_entity_poly.type
_entity_poly.pdbx_seq_one_letter_code
_entity_poly.pdbx_strand_id
1 'polypeptide(L)'
;MHVLIFSFKEMQMVPAATDPRWQRVLTSDGDLSSASLATKILITRLRREVRNAPAAIQEKIGELRAYFEKNAFAQADFAAF
;
A
#
# COMPACT_ATOMS: atom_id res chain seq x y z
N MET A 1 36.78 7.18 12.80
CA MET A 1 36.08 5.92 13.13
C MET A 1 34.99 6.25 14.15
N HIS A 2 33.80 5.68 13.97
CA HIS A 2 32.51 5.94 14.63
C HIS A 2 31.66 7.07 14.04
N VAL A 3 30.47 6.86 13.49
CA VAL A 3 29.79 5.67 12.95
C VAL A 3 28.54 6.26 12.28
N LEU A 4 28.32 5.93 11.00
CA LEU A 4 27.15 6.33 10.22
C LEU A 4 25.95 5.48 10.66
N ILE A 5 25.31 5.78 11.80
CA ILE A 5 24.02 5.15 12.21
C ILE A 5 22.95 6.23 12.35
N PHE A 6 22.88 7.16 11.40
CA PHE A 6 21.81 8.17 11.35
C PHE A 6 20.91 8.03 10.12
N SER A 7 20.91 6.88 9.43
CA SER A 7 20.36 6.80 8.05
C SER A 7 19.49 5.57 7.71
N PHE A 8 18.75 4.98 8.66
CA PHE A 8 17.79 3.90 8.33
C PHE A 8 16.38 4.08 8.90
N LYS A 9 16.09 5.23 9.50
CA LYS A 9 14.74 5.64 9.90
C LYS A 9 14.29 6.79 9.00
N GLU A 10 14.38 6.60 7.69
CA GLU A 10 13.67 7.48 6.78
C GLU A 10 12.17 7.31 7.06
N MET A 11 11.51 8.42 7.34
CA MET A 11 10.07 8.55 7.40
C MET A 11 9.45 7.74 6.27
N GLN A 12 8.79 6.64 6.59
CA GLN A 12 8.12 5.81 5.60
C GLN A 12 6.86 6.57 5.15
N MET A 13 7.09 7.58 4.30
CA MET A 13 6.05 8.49 3.85
C MET A 13 5.08 7.71 2.97
N VAL A 14 3.80 7.77 3.33
CA VAL A 14 2.73 7.22 2.49
C VAL A 14 2.81 7.95 1.14
N PRO A 15 2.95 7.24 0.01
CA PRO A 15 3.03 7.87 -1.30
C PRO A 15 1.82 8.75 -1.60
N ALA A 16 2.03 9.72 -2.48
CA ALA A 16 0.93 10.54 -3.01
C ALA A 16 -0.15 9.63 -3.64
N ALA A 17 -1.40 10.09 -3.66
CA ALA A 17 -2.50 9.35 -4.28
C ALA A 17 -2.28 9.10 -5.79
N THR A 18 -1.46 9.94 -6.43
CA THR A 18 -1.08 9.82 -7.85
C THR A 18 0.01 8.78 -8.11
N ASP A 19 0.54 8.12 -7.07
CA ASP A 19 1.56 7.09 -7.26
C ASP A 19 0.97 5.89 -8.01
N PRO A 20 1.56 5.48 -9.17
CA PRO A 20 1.01 4.41 -10.00
C PRO A 20 1.01 3.04 -9.32
N ARG A 21 1.78 2.84 -8.24
CA ARG A 21 1.75 1.60 -7.45
C ARG A 21 0.38 1.32 -6.86
N TRP A 22 -0.37 2.35 -6.48
CA TRP A 22 -1.73 2.19 -5.96
C TRP A 22 -2.68 1.57 -6.98
N GLN A 23 -2.63 2.08 -8.22
CA GLN A 23 -3.43 1.52 -9.28
C GLN A 23 -2.97 0.09 -9.59
N ARG A 24 -1.66 -0.14 -9.70
CA ARG A 24 -1.09 -1.46 -9.99
C ARG A 24 -1.48 -2.51 -8.95
N VAL A 25 -1.42 -2.18 -7.66
CA VAL A 25 -1.75 -3.13 -6.59
C VAL A 25 -3.24 -3.47 -6.59
N LEU A 26 -4.11 -2.56 -7.01
CA LEU A 26 -5.56 -2.77 -7.09
C LEU A 26 -6.04 -3.42 -8.39
N THR A 27 -5.26 -3.39 -9.47
CA THR A 27 -5.64 -3.99 -10.76
C THR A 27 -4.91 -5.30 -11.07
N SER A 28 -3.82 -5.62 -10.37
CA SER A 28 -3.06 -6.86 -10.59
C SER A 28 -3.58 -8.05 -9.76
N ASP A 29 -3.20 -9.25 -10.17
CA ASP A 29 -3.25 -10.48 -9.37
C ASP A 29 -1.91 -10.77 -8.67
N GLY A 30 -1.07 -9.74 -8.50
CA GLY A 30 0.27 -9.88 -7.91
C GLY A 30 0.21 -10.51 -6.52
N ASP A 31 1.20 -11.36 -6.24
CA ASP A 31 1.35 -12.02 -4.95
C ASP A 31 1.49 -10.98 -3.83
N LEU A 32 0.80 -11.24 -2.72
CA LEU A 32 0.83 -10.42 -1.52
C LEU A 32 1.48 -11.17 -0.36
N SER A 33 2.09 -12.34 -0.58
CA SER A 33 2.59 -13.25 0.45
C SER A 33 3.50 -12.59 1.49
N SER A 34 4.28 -11.58 1.09
CA SER A 34 5.16 -10.79 1.96
C SER A 34 4.47 -9.69 2.78
N ALA A 35 3.22 -9.34 2.47
CA ALA A 35 2.44 -8.36 3.23
C ALA A 35 1.79 -8.96 4.48
N SER A 36 1.46 -8.11 5.46
CA SER A 36 0.66 -8.50 6.62
C SER A 36 -0.73 -9.04 6.24
N LEU A 37 -1.31 -9.87 7.11
CA LEU A 37 -2.65 -10.45 6.88
C LEU A 37 -3.72 -9.36 6.72
N ALA A 38 -3.64 -8.28 7.50
CA ALA A 38 -4.59 -7.17 7.40
C ALA A 38 -4.52 -6.48 6.03
N THR A 39 -3.30 -6.20 5.55
CA THR A 39 -3.06 -5.63 4.22
C THR A 39 -3.55 -6.56 3.11
N LYS A 40 -3.29 -7.87 3.21
CA LYS A 40 -3.81 -8.88 2.26
C LYS A 40 -5.33 -8.85 2.17
N ILE A 41 -6.02 -8.84 3.31
CA ILE A 41 -7.50 -8.82 3.36
C ILE A 41 -8.02 -7.55 2.71
N LEU A 42 -7.44 -6.38 3.06
CA LEU A 42 -7.85 -5.10 2.51
C LEU A 42 -7.67 -5.06 0.99
N ILE A 43 -6.46 -5.33 0.49
CA ILE A 43 -6.16 -5.28 -0.95
C ILE A 43 -7.05 -6.27 -1.71
N THR A 44 -7.27 -7.48 -1.19
CA THR A 44 -8.15 -8.48 -1.84
C THR A 44 -9.58 -7.97 -1.97
N ARG A 45 -10.12 -7.34 -0.91
CA ARG A 45 -11.45 -6.73 -0.95
C ARG A 45 -11.53 -5.61 -1.98
N LEU A 46 -10.55 -4.69 -1.96
CA LEU A 46 -10.50 -3.55 -2.87
C LEU A 46 -10.32 -3.98 -4.33
N ARG A 47 -9.48 -4.98 -4.61
CA ARG A 47 -9.34 -5.59 -5.95
C ARG A 47 -10.69 -6.09 -6.47
N ARG A 48 -11.48 -6.76 -5.62
CA ARG A 48 -12.82 -7.26 -5.99
C ARG A 48 -13.78 -6.12 -6.29
N GLU A 49 -13.79 -5.07 -5.46
CA GLU A 49 -14.63 -3.88 -5.68
C GLU A 49 -14.27 -3.17 -6.99
N VAL A 50 -12.98 -2.98 -7.27
CA VAL A 50 -12.49 -2.40 -8.53
C VAL A 50 -12.84 -3.26 -9.73
N ARG A 51 -12.76 -4.59 -9.63
CA ARG A 51 -13.17 -5.51 -10.72
C ARG A 51 -14.66 -5.38 -11.03
N ASN A 52 -15.49 -5.25 -10.00
CA ASN A 52 -16.93 -5.12 -10.15
C ASN A 52 -17.33 -3.70 -10.64
N ALA A 53 -16.58 -2.68 -10.26
CA ALA A 53 -16.82 -1.29 -10.59
C ALA A 53 -15.49 -0.56 -10.90
N PRO A 54 -14.97 -0.64 -12.14
CA PRO A 54 -13.68 -0.04 -12.49
C PRO A 54 -13.61 1.48 -12.28
N ALA A 55 -14.75 2.16 -12.39
CA ALA A 55 -14.86 3.61 -12.12
C ALA A 55 -14.56 3.98 -10.66
N ALA A 56 -14.66 3.04 -9.72
CA ALA A 56 -14.39 3.27 -8.30
C ALA A 56 -12.88 3.30 -7.95
N ILE A 57 -11.98 3.09 -8.93
CA ILE A 57 -10.53 2.96 -8.67
C ILE A 57 -9.95 4.11 -7.84
N GLN A 58 -10.31 5.36 -8.14
CA GLN A 58 -9.76 6.53 -7.41
C GLN A 58 -10.24 6.58 -5.95
N GLU A 59 -11.49 6.21 -5.70
CA GLU A 59 -12.04 6.08 -4.34
C GLU A 59 -11.28 5.01 -3.55
N LYS A 60 -11.03 3.84 -4.18
CA LYS A 60 -10.34 2.72 -3.53
C LYS A 60 -8.85 2.98 -3.30
N ILE A 61 -8.20 3.77 -4.17
CA ILE A 61 -6.85 4.29 -3.91
C ILE A 61 -6.86 5.17 -2.65
N GLY A 62 -7.84 6.07 -2.53
CA GLY A 62 -7.99 6.92 -1.35
C GLY A 62 -8.18 6.12 -0.07
N GLU A 63 -9.02 5.09 -0.11
CA GLU A 63 -9.25 4.19 1.03
C GLU A 63 -7.98 3.41 1.43
N LEU A 64 -7.29 2.82 0.44
CA LEU A 64 -6.04 2.11 0.68
C LEU A 64 -5.00 3.06 1.29
N ARG A 65 -4.82 4.23 0.71
CA ARG A 65 -3.88 5.25 1.21
C ARG A 65 -4.19 5.66 2.64
N ALA A 66 -5.47 5.92 2.95
CA ALA A 66 -5.92 6.28 4.30
C ALA A 66 -5.63 5.17 5.33
N TYR A 67 -5.69 3.90 4.91
CA TYR A 67 -5.27 2.79 5.77
C TYR A 67 -3.78 2.87 6.12
N PHE A 68 -2.88 3.13 5.17
CA PHE A 68 -1.45 3.29 5.44
C PHE A 68 -1.10 4.56 6.22
N GLU A 69 -1.88 5.63 6.08
CA GLU A 69 -1.73 6.85 6.89
C GLU A 69 -2.09 6.60 8.37
N LYS A 70 -3.13 5.80 8.62
CA LYS A 70 -3.60 5.49 9.98
C LYS A 70 -2.79 4.40 10.67
N ASN A 71 -2.15 3.52 9.90
CA ASN A 71 -1.49 2.32 10.42
C ASN A 71 0.01 2.35 10.08
N ALA A 72 0.82 2.89 11.00
CA ALA A 72 2.27 2.96 10.81
C ALA A 72 2.92 1.59 10.56
N PHE A 73 2.40 0.51 11.15
CA PHE A 73 2.90 -0.85 10.91
C PHE A 73 2.71 -1.30 9.45
N ALA A 74 1.66 -0.82 8.79
CA ALA A 74 1.34 -1.21 7.41
C ALA A 74 2.32 -0.57 6.44
N GLN A 75 2.98 0.54 6.78
CA GLN A 75 3.95 1.20 5.90
C GLN A 75 5.10 0.26 5.49
N ALA A 76 5.45 -0.73 6.31
CA ALA A 76 6.45 -1.75 5.97
C ALA A 76 5.98 -2.65 4.81
N ASP A 77 4.67 -2.83 4.65
CA ASP A 77 4.10 -3.65 3.57
C ASP A 77 4.26 -2.99 2.19
N PHE A 78 4.59 -1.70 2.09
CA PHE A 78 4.87 -1.08 0.78
C PHE A 78 6.00 -1.76 0.00
N ALA A 79 6.94 -2.42 0.68
CA ALA A 79 7.99 -3.18 0.02
C ALA A 79 7.45 -4.40 -0.75
N ALA A 80 6.19 -4.80 -0.51
CA ALA A 80 5.55 -5.92 -1.19
C ALA A 80 4.91 -5.55 -2.54
N PHE A 81 4.87 -4.28 -2.96
CA PHE A 81 4.19 -3.84 -4.19
C PHE A 81 4.83 -2.65 -4.94
#